data_AF-A0A538SUD7-F1
#
_entry.id   AF-A0A538SUD7-F1
#
_cell.length_a   1.000
_cell.length_b   1.000
_cell.length_c   1.000
_cell.angle_alpha   90.00
_cell.angle_beta   90.00
_cell.angle_gamma   90.00
#
_symmetry.space_group_name_H-M   'P 1'
#
loop_
_entity.id
_entity.type
_entity.pdbx_description
1 polymer ?
#
loop_
_entity_poly.entity_id
_entity_poly.type
_entity_poly.pdbx_seq_one_letter_code
_entity_poly.pdbx_strand_id
1 'polypeptide(L)'
;GTSRDLFVELLYDWWRAMNESRVTGLPKLILAEASNFPQAARFFFDEVVARVRALFTRVLQRGIDAGEFRPVDVEYTVRIVMTPVVMGLIWKHSMVKCRIDAIDFDRQLAALVDVTMHGLLRGPEKGARA
;
A
#
# COMPACT_ATOMS: atom_id res chain seq x y z
N GLY A 1 -15.41 -11.25 -4.96
CA GLY A 1 -15.47 -9.95 -5.64
C GLY A 1 -14.60 -9.93 -6.86
N THR A 2 -14.68 -8.83 -7.60
CA THR A 2 -13.73 -8.46 -8.67
C THR A 2 -12.32 -8.29 -8.11
N SER A 3 -11.31 -8.26 -8.97
CA SER A 3 -9.92 -7.97 -8.55
C SER A 3 -9.80 -6.55 -7.99
N ARG A 4 -10.64 -5.62 -8.46
CA ARG A 4 -10.85 -4.30 -7.85
C ARG A 4 -11.31 -4.42 -6.40
N ASP A 5 -12.38 -5.15 -6.12
CA ASP A 5 -12.94 -5.26 -4.77
C ASP A 5 -11.90 -5.85 -3.81
N LEU A 6 -11.20 -6.91 -4.25
CA LEU A 6 -10.14 -7.54 -3.48
C LEU A 6 -8.96 -6.62 -3.20
N PHE A 7 -8.59 -5.77 -4.16
CA PHE A 7 -7.52 -4.79 -3.98
C PHE A 7 -7.90 -3.77 -2.91
N VAL A 8 -9.14 -3.27 -2.98
CA VAL A 8 -9.67 -2.28 -2.03
C VAL A 8 -9.75 -2.90 -0.63
N GLU A 9 -10.36 -4.08 -0.49
CA GLU A 9 -10.46 -4.81 0.77
C GLU A 9 -9.07 -5.07 1.37
N LEU A 10 -8.12 -5.56 0.58
CA LEU A 10 -6.75 -5.82 1.03
C LEU A 10 -6.07 -4.56 1.56
N LEU A 11 -6.28 -3.41 0.92
CA LEU A 11 -5.70 -2.14 1.35
C LEU A 11 -6.25 -1.69 2.71
N TYR A 12 -7.57 -1.74 2.89
CA TYR A 12 -8.22 -1.39 4.16
C TYR A 12 -7.85 -2.36 5.28
N ASP A 13 -7.83 -3.67 5.01
CA ASP A 13 -7.48 -4.68 5.99
C ASP A 13 -6.01 -4.59 6.40
N TRP A 14 -5.12 -4.36 5.44
CA TRP A 14 -3.71 -4.14 5.73
C TRP A 14 -3.51 -2.90 6.62
N TRP A 15 -4.18 -1.79 6.29
CA TRP A 15 -4.15 -0.59 7.13
C TRP A 15 -4.62 -0.87 8.55
N ARG A 16 -5.81 -1.48 8.71
CA ARG A 16 -6.38 -1.80 10.02
C ARG A 16 -5.41 -2.65 10.84
N ALA A 17 -4.87 -3.71 10.24
CA ALA A 17 -3.89 -4.59 10.87
C ALA A 17 -2.63 -3.84 11.34
N MET A 18 -2.08 -2.94 10.52
CA MET A 18 -0.91 -2.15 10.92
C MET A 18 -1.24 -1.13 12.02
N ASN A 19 -2.38 -0.45 11.91
CA ASN A 19 -2.78 0.63 12.81
C ASN A 19 -3.10 0.15 14.23
N GLU A 20 -3.75 -1.01 14.36
CA GLU A 20 -4.17 -1.59 15.64
C GLU A 20 -3.05 -2.43 16.31
N SER A 21 -2.04 -2.81 15.54
CA SER A 21 -0.95 -3.65 16.05
C SER A 21 0.05 -2.87 16.90
N ARG A 22 0.77 -3.61 17.75
CA ARG A 22 1.94 -3.12 18.49
C ARG A 22 3.09 -2.67 17.57
N VAL A 23 3.06 -3.02 16.29
CA VAL A 23 4.12 -2.70 15.32
C VAL A 23 3.88 -1.39 14.56
N THR A 24 2.82 -0.64 14.89
CA THR A 24 2.46 0.64 14.23
C THR A 24 3.62 1.66 14.17
N GLY A 25 4.55 1.65 15.14
CA GLY A 25 5.71 2.54 15.20
C GLY A 25 6.98 2.02 14.52
N LEU A 26 7.03 0.74 14.13
CA LEU A 26 8.22 0.14 13.50
C LEU A 26 8.62 0.82 12.19
N PRO A 27 7.70 1.20 11.27
CA PRO A 27 8.11 1.88 10.05
C PRO A 27 8.94 3.14 10.28
N LYS A 28 8.60 3.94 11.29
CA LYS A 28 9.37 5.14 11.68
C LYS A 28 10.75 4.75 12.19
N LEU A 29 10.82 3.77 13.09
CA LEU A 29 12.08 3.32 13.69
C LEU A 29 13.02 2.74 12.63
N ILE A 30 12.52 1.84 11.78
CA ILE A 30 13.31 1.22 10.72
C ILE A 30 13.79 2.28 9.73
N LEU A 31 12.93 3.22 9.33
CA LEU A 31 13.35 4.28 8.41
C LEU A 31 14.48 5.14 8.99
N ALA A 32 14.44 5.45 10.29
CA ALA A 32 15.45 6.28 10.95
C ALA A 32 16.75 5.52 11.27
N GLU A 33 16.65 4.23 11.62
CA GLU A 33 17.72 3.50 12.28
C GLU A 33 18.22 2.26 11.51
N ALA A 34 17.71 2.00 10.30
CA ALA A 34 18.07 0.79 9.53
C ALA A 34 19.59 0.65 9.33
N SER A 35 20.30 1.75 9.10
CA SER A 35 21.76 1.73 8.92
C SER A 35 22.50 1.34 10.21
N ASN A 36 21.93 1.66 11.38
CA ASN A 36 22.50 1.35 12.69
C ASN A 36 22.14 -0.08 13.13
N PHE A 37 20.95 -0.57 12.76
CA PHE A 37 20.45 -1.90 13.12
C PHE A 37 20.00 -2.70 11.88
N PRO A 38 20.94 -3.10 10.99
CA PRO A 38 20.60 -3.74 9.72
C PRO A 38 19.86 -5.06 9.87
N GLN A 39 20.13 -5.82 10.94
CA GLN A 39 19.41 -7.08 11.23
C GLN A 39 17.94 -6.84 11.56
N ALA A 40 17.63 -5.77 12.33
CA ALA A 40 16.26 -5.40 12.65
C ALA A 40 15.50 -4.92 11.40
N ALA A 41 16.17 -4.14 10.55
CA ALA A 41 15.62 -3.73 9.26
C ALA A 41 15.32 -4.92 8.34
N ARG A 42 16.25 -5.89 8.28
CA ARG A 42 16.06 -7.12 7.49
C ARG A 42 14.88 -7.94 8.00
N PHE A 43 14.80 -8.16 9.31
CA PHE A 43 13.69 -8.87 9.93
C PHE A 43 12.35 -8.20 9.64
N PHE A 44 12.25 -6.87 9.80
CA PHE A 44 11.02 -6.13 9.49
C PHE A 44 10.63 -6.27 8.01
N PHE A 45 11.61 -6.22 7.11
CA PHE A 45 11.35 -6.41 5.68
C PHE A 45 10.81 -7.81 5.38
N ASP A 46 11.45 -8.85 5.89
CA ASP A 46 11.10 -10.23 5.60
C ASP A 46 9.75 -10.64 6.23
N GLU A 47 9.51 -10.25 7.48
CA GLU A 47 8.30 -10.67 8.22
C GLU A 47 7.07 -9.82 7.91
N VAL A 48 7.25 -8.53 7.62
CA VAL A 48 6.13 -7.58 7.45
C VAL A 48 5.98 -7.16 6.00
N VAL A 49 7.04 -6.58 5.42
CA VAL A 49 6.95 -5.93 4.10
C VAL A 49 6.76 -6.96 2.98
N ALA A 50 7.56 -8.04 2.98
CA ALA A 50 7.51 -9.06 1.94
C ALA A 50 6.14 -9.76 1.88
N ARG A 51 5.54 -10.07 3.03
CA ARG A 51 4.23 -10.72 3.10
C ARG A 51 3.13 -9.87 2.47
N VAL A 52 3.09 -8.57 2.81
CA VAL A 52 2.11 -7.64 2.26
C VAL A 52 2.33 -7.43 0.77
N ARG A 53 3.58 -7.26 0.34
CA ARG A 53 3.92 -7.15 -1.09
C ARG A 53 3.41 -8.35 -1.88
N ALA A 54 3.65 -9.56 -1.38
CA ALA A 54 3.22 -10.78 -2.05
C ALA A 54 1.68 -10.86 -2.21
N LEU A 55 0.91 -10.37 -1.22
CA LEU A 55 -0.54 -10.29 -1.32
C LEU A 55 -0.99 -9.34 -2.43
N PHE A 56 -0.47 -8.11 -2.45
CA PHE A 56 -0.81 -7.14 -3.49
C PHE A 56 -0.36 -7.59 -4.88
N THR A 57 0.83 -8.17 -5.01
CA THR A 57 1.34 -8.74 -6.27
C THR A 57 0.36 -9.76 -6.84
N ARG A 58 -0.15 -10.68 -6.00
CA ARG A 58 -1.14 -11.68 -6.46
C ARG A 58 -2.45 -11.06 -6.92
N VAL A 59 -2.96 -10.06 -6.20
CA VAL A 59 -4.22 -9.38 -6.56
C VAL A 59 -4.06 -8.61 -7.87
N LEU A 60 -2.94 -7.88 -8.03
CA LEU A 60 -2.65 -7.15 -9.26
C LEU A 60 -2.49 -8.09 -10.45
N GLN A 61 -1.71 -9.16 -10.30
CA GLN A 61 -1.50 -10.13 -11.37
C GLN A 61 -2.82 -10.78 -11.79
N ARG A 62 -3.64 -11.20 -10.81
CA ARG A 62 -4.97 -11.74 -11.07
C ARG A 62 -5.84 -10.77 -11.88
N GLY A 63 -5.84 -9.48 -11.53
CA GLY A 63 -6.63 -8.48 -12.26
C GLY A 63 -6.11 -8.23 -13.67
N ILE A 64 -4.80 -8.31 -13.89
CA ILE A 64 -4.19 -8.24 -15.23
C ILE A 64 -4.60 -9.45 -16.07
N ASP A 65 -4.49 -10.65 -15.51
CA ASP A 65 -4.81 -11.91 -16.19
C ASP A 65 -6.31 -11.99 -16.55
N ALA A 66 -7.18 -11.44 -15.69
CA ALA A 66 -8.62 -11.32 -15.92
C ALA A 66 -9.00 -10.18 -16.88
N GLY A 67 -8.05 -9.33 -17.29
CA GLY A 67 -8.30 -8.16 -18.13
C GLY A 67 -9.00 -6.99 -17.43
N GLU A 68 -9.22 -7.07 -16.12
CA GLU A 68 -9.79 -6.00 -15.30
C GLU A 68 -8.83 -4.82 -15.12
N PHE A 69 -7.54 -5.13 -14.95
CA PHE A 69 -6.46 -4.16 -14.85
C PHE A 69 -5.64 -4.12 -16.13
N ARG A 70 -5.13 -2.94 -16.47
CA ARG A 70 -4.16 -2.82 -17.57
C ARG A 70 -2.80 -3.42 -17.15
N PRO A 71 -1.96 -3.85 -18.12
CA PRO A 71 -0.59 -4.23 -17.83
C PRO A 71 0.19 -3.08 -17.18
N VAL A 72 0.88 -3.38 -16.08
CA VAL A 72 1.73 -2.45 -15.30
C VAL A 72 2.98 -3.17 -14.82
N ASP A 73 4.00 -2.42 -14.42
CA ASP A 73 5.08 -2.96 -13.58
C ASP A 73 4.50 -3.30 -12.20
N VAL A 74 4.19 -4.57 -11.97
CA VAL A 74 3.53 -5.03 -10.75
C VAL A 74 4.39 -4.71 -9.53
N GLU A 75 5.71 -4.93 -9.60
CA GLU A 75 6.60 -4.74 -8.46
C GLU A 75 6.61 -3.27 -8.01
N TYR A 76 6.81 -2.34 -8.93
CA TYR A 76 6.83 -0.92 -8.60
C TYR A 76 5.44 -0.36 -8.29
N THR A 77 4.39 -0.89 -8.91
CA THR A 77 3.00 -0.53 -8.57
C THR A 77 2.71 -0.87 -7.10
N VAL A 78 3.07 -2.07 -6.63
CA VAL A 78 2.92 -2.44 -5.22
C VAL A 78 3.69 -1.48 -4.31
N ARG A 79 4.94 -1.12 -4.67
CA ARG A 79 5.74 -0.17 -3.89
C ARG A 79 5.06 1.20 -3.79
N ILE A 80 4.52 1.72 -4.89
CA ILE A 80 3.81 2.99 -4.94
C ILE A 80 2.55 2.93 -4.06
N VAL A 81 1.75 1.88 -4.18
CA VAL A 81 0.52 1.69 -3.38
C VAL A 81 0.82 1.64 -1.89
N MET A 82 1.88 0.95 -1.49
CA MET A 82 2.24 0.83 -0.08
C MET A 82 2.80 2.12 0.53
N THR A 83 3.44 2.97 -0.27
CA THR A 83 4.20 4.13 0.22
C THR A 83 3.35 5.13 1.01
N PRO A 84 2.16 5.57 0.55
CA PRO A 84 1.32 6.51 1.30
C PRO A 84 0.88 5.97 2.66
N VAL A 85 0.57 4.67 2.74
CA VAL A 85 0.17 4.02 4.00
C VAL A 85 1.33 3.99 4.99
N VAL A 86 2.52 3.60 4.54
CA VAL A 86 3.75 3.60 5.36
C VAL A 86 4.10 5.01 5.82
N MET A 87 4.04 5.99 4.91
CA MET A 87 4.30 7.39 5.24
C MET A 87 3.31 7.93 6.26
N GLY A 88 2.03 7.55 6.15
CA GLY A 88 1.01 7.92 7.12
C GLY A 88 1.35 7.41 8.53
N LEU A 89 1.78 6.14 8.67
CA LEU A 89 2.26 5.59 9.94
C LEU A 89 3.47 6.38 10.48
N ILE A 90 4.44 6.69 9.63
CA ILE A 90 5.62 7.48 10.03
C ILE A 90 5.20 8.85 10.55
N TRP A 91 4.29 9.54 9.84
CA TRP A 91 3.80 10.85 10.24
C TRP A 91 3.04 10.80 11.56
N LYS A 92 2.11 9.85 11.71
CA LYS A 92 1.39 9.58 12.97
C LYS A 92 2.36 9.47 14.15
N HIS A 93 3.44 8.70 14.01
CA HIS A 93 4.42 8.53 15.09
C HIS A 93 5.46 9.65 15.20
N SER A 94 5.55 10.54 14.22
CA SER A 94 6.49 11.68 14.23
C SER A 94 5.86 12.93 14.84
N MET A 95 4.59 13.18 14.54
CA MET A 95 3.96 14.47 14.81
C MET A 95 3.12 14.52 16.09
N VAL A 96 2.83 13.37 16.72
CA VAL A 96 2.01 13.29 17.95
C VAL A 96 2.50 14.23 19.06
N LYS A 97 3.82 14.32 19.29
CA LYS A 97 4.37 15.21 20.34
C LYS A 97 4.33 16.69 19.94
N CYS A 98 4.29 16.98 18.65
CA CYS A 98 4.25 18.34 18.11
C CYS A 98 2.82 18.93 18.07
N ARG A 99 1.79 18.13 18.40
CA ARG A 99 0.36 18.53 18.29
C ARG A 99 -0.02 19.04 16.89
N ILE A 100 0.71 18.61 15.87
CA ILE A 100 0.39 18.88 14.47
C ILE A 100 -0.70 17.88 14.06
N ASP A 101 -1.67 18.35 13.26
CA ASP A 101 -2.87 17.61 12.86
C ASP A 101 -2.57 16.14 12.54
N ALA A 102 -3.38 15.26 13.13
CA ALA A 102 -3.35 13.85 12.82
C ALA A 102 -3.80 13.63 11.39
N ILE A 103 -3.12 12.74 10.67
CA ILE A 103 -3.59 12.29 9.36
C ILE A 103 -4.96 11.65 9.53
N ASP A 104 -5.93 12.15 8.78
CA ASP A 104 -7.21 11.46 8.55
C ASP A 104 -6.95 10.31 7.57
N PHE A 105 -6.70 9.12 8.15
CA PHE A 105 -6.33 7.94 7.38
C PHE A 105 -7.46 7.41 6.50
N ASP A 106 -8.72 7.58 6.91
CA ASP A 106 -9.85 7.13 6.11
C ASP A 106 -9.92 7.98 4.83
N ARG A 107 -9.74 9.30 4.93
CA ARG A 107 -9.62 10.18 3.76
C ARG A 107 -8.39 9.86 2.92
N GLN A 108 -7.25 9.56 3.54
CA GLN A 108 -6.03 9.21 2.82
C GLN A 108 -6.20 7.92 2.02
N LEU A 109 -6.80 6.88 2.61
CA LEU A 109 -7.06 5.61 1.93
C LEU A 109 -8.09 5.76 0.82
N ALA A 110 -9.17 6.51 1.05
CA ALA A 110 -10.16 6.79 0.01
C ALA A 110 -9.50 7.47 -1.21
N ALA A 111 -8.65 8.47 -0.98
CA ALA A 111 -7.90 9.15 -2.04
C ALA A 111 -6.90 8.21 -2.74
N LEU A 112 -6.20 7.37 -1.98
CA LEU A 112 -5.27 6.38 -2.54
C LEU A 112 -6.00 5.38 -3.44
N VAL A 113 -7.15 4.85 -3.00
CA VAL A 113 -7.99 3.95 -3.79
C VAL A 113 -8.44 4.65 -5.07
N ASP A 114 -8.97 5.86 -4.96
CA ASP A 114 -9.46 6.62 -6.12
C ASP A 114 -8.37 6.80 -7.19
N VAL A 115 -7.20 7.34 -6.81
CA VAL A 115 -6.08 7.58 -7.72
C VAL A 115 -5.55 6.28 -8.30
N THR A 116 -5.43 5.24 -7.47
CA THR A 116 -4.89 3.95 -7.91
C THR A 116 -5.84 3.25 -8.88
N MET A 117 -7.15 3.28 -8.62
CA MET A 117 -8.13 2.63 -9.49
C MET A 117 -8.23 3.33 -10.84
N HIS A 118 -8.21 4.66 -10.87
CA HIS A 118 -8.10 5.42 -12.13
C HIS A 118 -6.81 5.10 -12.89
N GLY A 119 -5.73 4.80 -12.17
CA GLY A 119 -4.45 4.43 -12.76
C GLY A 119 -4.35 2.96 -13.21
N LEU A 120 -5.16 2.04 -12.68
CA LEU A 120 -5.05 0.59 -12.91
C LEU A 120 -6.14 -0.01 -13.77
N LEU A 121 -7.38 0.46 -13.64
CA LEU A 121 -8.50 -0.12 -14.38
C LEU A 121 -8.27 0.01 -15.88
N ARG A 122 -8.56 -1.07 -16.61
CA ARG A 122 -8.53 -1.02 -18.08
C ARG A 122 -9.65 -0.08 -18.53
N GLY A 123 -9.28 1.03 -19.18
CA GLY A 123 -10.26 1.91 -19.81
C GLY A 123 -11.04 1.17 -20.90
N PRO A 124 -12.23 1.66 -21.30
CA PRO A 124 -12.97 1.08 -22.40
C PRO A 124 -12.05 0.97 -23.61
N GLU A 125 -12.03 -0.21 -24.25
CA GLU A 125 -11.23 -0.39 -25.47
C GLU A 125 -11.63 0.73 -26.43
N LYS A 126 -10.67 1.57 -26.83
CA LYS A 126 -10.90 2.52 -27.92
C LYS A 126 -11.15 1.64 -29.13
N GLY A 127 -12.43 1.48 -29.47
CA GLY A 127 -12.89 0.58 -30.51
C GLY A 127 -12.01 0.71 -31.75
N ALA A 128 -11.66 -0.44 -32.34
CA ALA A 128 -11.09 -0.52 -33.65
C ALA A 128 -11.81 0.47 -34.56
N ARG A 129 -11.11 1.53 -34.96
CA ARG A 129 -11.57 2.39 -36.05
C ARG A 129 -11.56 1.49 -37.28
N ALA A 130 -12.74 1.01 -37.65
CA ALA A 130 -13.02 0.54 -39.01
C ALA A 130 -12.83 1.68 -40.01
#